data_AF-A0A932ZQW9-F1
#
_entry.id   AF-A0A932ZQW9-F1
#
_cell.length_a   1.000
_cell.length_b   1.000
_cell.length_c   1.000
_cell.angle_alpha   90.00
_cell.angle_beta   90.00
_cell.angle_gamma   90.00
#
_symmetry.space_group_name_H-M   'P 1'
#
loop_
_entity.id
_entity.type
_entity.pdbx_description
1 polymer ?
#
loop_
_entity_poly.entity_id
_entity_poly.type
_entity_poly.pdbx_seq_one_letter_code
_entity_poly.pdbx_strand_id
1 'polypeptide(L)'
;KGWRYGIEGKGSHGAGHPLCSDGFHAAVAPLNERLGRELPRCDPKAQRCGGGEKAAILEECFWEAIGVVREALLADRETVDFLAGRLREARERLDRHARRPRPGAPRIEAVYEAVVGAGSRTPAPLRLEPGSVTTLRAELGKVLNHLNRQSGGALIAAAADLLASTSVNLAAGGFPAGYFNARTNPGARLLASGGICEDAMAGILSGLSAFGRHMGVGSSYGAFLAALGHIAARLHAIGNQARRGGDGAPYRPFVLVCAHAGLKTGEDGPTHADPQPLQLLQENFPPGTMITLTPWDPQEIWHLVAAALALRPAIVAPFVTRPGERVIDREALGLAPPQAAARGVYRLRRAAGKRDGAVVLQGSGVTYAFVEGALPLLETEGIDFDVYYIASAELFDALPEEERSRIFPEAVARRAIGITGFTLPTMYRWIRSDRGRALTLHPFRRGHYLGSGPAEQVLVEAGLDGESQFRAIRSWVREGAT
;
A
#
# COMPACT_ATOMS: atom_id res chain seq x y z
N LYS A 1 -12.94 28.84 -11.62
CA LYS A 1 -13.77 28.50 -10.43
C LYS A 1 -14.99 29.40 -10.42
N GLY A 2 -16.17 28.88 -10.03
CA GLY A 2 -17.31 29.66 -9.52
C GLY A 2 -17.97 30.69 -10.45
N TRP A 3 -19.19 31.08 -10.10
CA TRP A 3 -19.92 32.17 -10.74
C TRP A 3 -19.31 33.53 -10.37
N ARG A 4 -19.09 34.42 -11.35
CA ARG A 4 -18.53 35.79 -11.19
C ARG A 4 -17.18 35.90 -10.46
N TYR A 5 -16.40 34.82 -10.45
CA TYR A 5 -15.11 34.80 -9.75
C TYR A 5 -14.03 35.71 -10.37
N GLY A 6 -14.19 36.11 -11.64
CA GLY A 6 -13.29 37.06 -12.32
C GLY A 6 -11.88 36.51 -12.61
N ILE A 7 -11.56 35.28 -12.19
CA ILE A 7 -10.28 34.62 -12.43
C ILE A 7 -10.54 33.30 -13.16
N GLU A 8 -9.96 33.17 -14.35
CA GLU A 8 -10.09 32.02 -15.23
C GLU A 8 -8.77 31.30 -15.47
N GLY A 9 -8.83 30.11 -16.08
CA GLY A 9 -7.66 29.31 -16.42
C GLY A 9 -6.76 28.95 -15.22
N LYS A 10 -5.44 28.98 -15.45
CA LYS A 10 -4.39 28.61 -14.48
C LYS A 10 -4.50 29.38 -13.16
N GLY A 11 -4.85 30.67 -13.21
CA GLY A 11 -4.99 31.51 -12.00
C GLY A 11 -6.11 31.07 -11.06
N SER A 12 -7.07 30.28 -11.56
CA SER A 12 -8.18 29.76 -10.76
C SER A 12 -7.87 28.45 -10.02
N HIS A 13 -6.74 27.79 -10.33
CA HIS A 13 -6.27 26.60 -9.63
C HIS A 13 -5.52 27.01 -8.35
N GLY A 14 -6.15 26.81 -7.19
CA GLY A 14 -5.48 26.87 -5.88
C GLY A 14 -5.74 28.12 -5.05
N ALA A 15 -5.94 29.30 -5.63
CA ALA A 15 -6.30 30.49 -4.86
C ALA A 15 -7.83 30.66 -4.76
N GLY A 16 -8.33 30.94 -3.56
CA GLY A 16 -9.61 31.62 -3.34
C GLY A 16 -9.43 33.14 -3.46
N HIS A 17 -10.52 33.91 -3.39
CA HIS A 17 -10.38 35.34 -3.12
C HIS A 17 -9.68 35.54 -1.76
N PRO A 18 -8.78 36.54 -1.61
CA PRO A 18 -8.18 36.87 -0.32
C PRO A 18 -9.24 37.25 0.72
N LEU A 19 -8.90 37.09 2.00
CA LEU A 19 -9.78 37.41 3.12
C LEU A 19 -10.27 38.86 3.05
N CYS A 20 -11.59 39.05 3.13
CA CYS A 20 -12.29 40.34 3.01
C CYS A 20 -11.97 41.14 1.73
N SER A 21 -11.55 40.47 0.64
CA SER A 21 -11.28 41.17 -0.62
C SER A 21 -12.56 41.66 -1.30
N ASP A 22 -12.45 42.80 -1.98
CA ASP A 22 -13.56 43.39 -2.75
C ASP A 22 -14.08 42.42 -3.82
N GLY A 23 -13.20 41.61 -4.43
CA GLY A 23 -13.58 40.59 -5.39
C GLY A 23 -14.53 39.53 -4.81
N PHE A 24 -14.28 39.07 -3.58
CA PHE A 24 -15.21 38.17 -2.89
C PHE A 24 -16.57 38.82 -2.66
N HIS A 25 -16.56 40.04 -2.10
CA HIS A 25 -17.80 40.76 -1.79
C HIS A 25 -18.60 41.13 -3.04
N ALA A 26 -17.94 41.44 -4.16
CA ALA A 26 -18.58 41.65 -5.46
C ALA A 26 -19.19 40.36 -6.02
N ALA A 27 -18.52 39.22 -5.88
CA ALA A 27 -19.02 37.92 -6.34
C ALA A 27 -20.29 37.48 -5.57
N VAL A 28 -20.36 37.79 -4.27
CA VAL A 28 -21.51 37.46 -3.40
C VAL A 28 -22.54 38.58 -3.27
N ALA A 29 -22.33 39.76 -3.86
CA ALA A 29 -23.25 40.89 -3.79
C ALA A 29 -24.70 40.54 -4.19
N PRO A 30 -24.97 39.74 -5.24
CA PRO A 30 -26.34 39.35 -5.57
C PRO A 30 -27.04 38.54 -4.46
N LEU A 31 -26.28 37.78 -3.67
CA LEU A 31 -26.81 37.10 -2.50
C LEU A 31 -27.15 38.13 -1.42
N ASN A 32 -26.23 39.04 -1.09
CA ASN A 32 -26.47 40.07 -0.07
C ASN A 32 -27.70 40.95 -0.41
N GLU A 33 -27.82 41.35 -1.67
CA GLU A 33 -28.95 42.14 -2.19
C GLU A 33 -30.27 41.40 -1.99
N ARG A 34 -30.33 40.12 -2.35
CA ARG A 34 -31.53 39.28 -2.15
C ARG A 34 -31.90 39.13 -0.67
N LEU A 35 -30.93 39.21 0.22
CA LEU A 35 -31.12 39.02 1.67
C LEU A 35 -31.37 40.32 2.44
N GLY A 36 -31.13 41.47 1.83
CA GLY A 36 -31.10 42.75 2.54
C GLY A 36 -30.09 42.80 3.68
N ARG A 37 -29.07 41.93 3.64
CA ARG A 37 -28.04 41.80 4.69
C ARG A 37 -26.70 41.49 4.06
N GLU A 38 -25.66 42.17 4.53
CA GLU A 38 -24.28 41.96 4.07
C GLU A 38 -23.58 40.88 4.89
N LEU A 39 -22.74 40.07 4.22
CA LEU A 39 -21.75 39.24 4.90
C LEU A 39 -20.73 40.12 5.65
N PRO A 40 -20.20 39.67 6.79
CA PRO A 40 -19.17 40.39 7.53
C PRO A 40 -18.01 40.81 6.61
N ARG A 41 -17.77 42.13 6.55
CA ARG A 41 -16.69 42.74 5.75
C ARG A 41 -15.78 43.53 6.67
N CYS A 42 -14.49 43.34 6.52
CA CYS A 42 -13.50 44.22 7.11
C CYS A 42 -13.03 45.25 6.08
N ASP A 43 -12.68 46.45 6.54
CA ASP A 43 -11.89 47.38 5.73
C ASP A 43 -10.54 46.73 5.41
N PRO A 44 -10.12 46.67 4.13
CA PRO A 44 -8.81 46.14 3.74
C PRO A 44 -7.63 46.76 4.50
N LYS A 45 -7.74 48.01 4.96
CA LYS A 45 -6.71 48.73 5.74
C LYS A 45 -6.86 48.57 7.25
N ALA A 46 -7.98 48.03 7.72
CA ALA A 46 -8.28 47.85 9.14
C ALA A 46 -9.00 46.51 9.39
N GLN A 47 -8.29 45.41 9.17
CA GLN A 47 -8.85 44.07 9.36
C GLN A 47 -8.97 43.71 10.85
N ARG A 48 -10.21 43.44 11.30
CA ARG A 48 -10.51 43.08 12.70
C ARG A 48 -9.69 41.89 13.19
N CYS A 49 -9.53 40.88 12.34
CA CYS A 49 -8.76 39.67 12.63
C CYS A 49 -7.25 39.79 12.37
N GLY A 50 -6.74 40.98 12.01
CA GLY A 50 -5.33 41.19 11.68
C GLY A 50 -4.85 40.33 10.52
N GLY A 51 -5.59 40.25 9.41
CA GLY A 51 -5.19 39.38 8.30
C GLY A 51 -5.35 37.88 8.56
N GLY A 52 -6.03 37.50 9.66
CA GLY A 52 -6.16 36.11 10.11
C GLY A 52 -5.28 35.75 11.30
N GLU A 53 -4.44 36.67 11.79
CA GLU A 53 -3.59 36.46 12.97
C GLU A 53 -4.38 36.23 14.28
N LYS A 54 -5.59 36.79 14.37
CA LYS A 54 -6.48 36.62 15.53
C LYS A 54 -7.54 35.55 15.24
N ALA A 55 -7.20 34.29 15.50
CA ALA A 55 -8.02 33.12 15.18
C ALA A 55 -9.46 33.19 15.73
N ALA A 56 -9.66 33.63 16.97
CA ALA A 56 -10.99 33.71 17.57
C ALA A 56 -11.93 34.70 16.83
N ILE A 57 -11.40 35.85 16.41
CA ILE A 57 -12.16 36.85 15.63
C ILE A 57 -12.45 36.32 14.23
N LEU A 58 -11.49 35.60 13.62
CA LEU A 58 -11.69 34.98 12.32
C LEU A 58 -12.82 33.93 12.37
N GLU A 59 -12.84 33.10 13.41
CA GLU A 59 -13.89 32.10 13.63
C GLU A 59 -15.26 32.74 13.89
N GLU A 60 -15.32 33.81 14.69
CA GLU A 60 -16.53 34.62 14.89
C GLU A 60 -17.07 35.15 13.56
N CYS A 61 -16.22 35.75 12.72
CA CYS A 61 -16.63 36.25 11.40
C CYS A 61 -17.09 35.11 10.47
N PHE A 62 -16.44 33.93 10.49
CA PHE A 62 -16.92 32.78 9.72
C PHE A 62 -18.28 32.28 10.21
N TRP A 63 -18.49 32.24 11.52
CA TRP A 63 -19.76 31.86 12.11
C TRP A 63 -20.87 32.84 11.72
N GLU A 64 -20.62 34.15 11.82
CA GLU A 64 -21.54 35.20 11.36
C GLU A 64 -21.89 35.04 9.87
N ALA A 65 -20.87 34.83 9.01
CA ALA A 65 -21.07 34.66 7.57
C ALA A 65 -21.93 33.43 7.25
N ILE A 66 -21.64 32.28 7.88
CA ILE A 66 -22.47 31.07 7.74
C ILE A 66 -23.87 31.31 8.31
N GLY A 67 -23.99 32.08 9.39
CA GLY A 67 -25.26 32.51 9.98
C GLY A 67 -26.15 33.26 8.99
N VAL A 68 -25.61 34.24 8.28
CA VAL A 68 -26.34 34.99 7.22
C VAL A 68 -26.81 34.05 6.11
N VAL A 69 -25.95 33.16 5.63
CA VAL A 69 -26.33 32.17 4.60
C VAL A 69 -27.38 31.17 5.11
N ARG A 70 -27.32 30.80 6.40
CA ARG A 70 -28.32 29.94 7.02
C ARG A 70 -29.67 30.65 7.15
N GLU A 71 -29.69 31.87 7.67
CA GLU A 71 -30.91 32.69 7.79
C GLU A 71 -31.57 32.91 6.42
N ALA A 72 -30.77 33.19 5.40
CA ALA A 72 -31.19 33.28 4.01
C ALA A 72 -32.00 32.08 3.53
N LEU A 73 -31.44 30.88 3.74
CA LEU A 73 -32.11 29.65 3.39
C LEU A 73 -33.38 29.46 4.24
N LEU A 74 -33.35 29.80 5.53
CA LEU A 74 -34.53 29.68 6.40
C LEU A 74 -35.66 30.63 6.03
N ALA A 75 -35.35 31.83 5.52
CA ALA A 75 -36.33 32.82 5.08
C ALA A 75 -36.97 32.43 3.73
N ASP A 76 -36.25 31.73 2.86
CA ASP A 76 -36.73 31.25 1.56
C ASP A 76 -37.16 29.78 1.64
N ARG A 77 -38.28 29.55 2.33
CA ARG A 77 -38.92 28.23 2.48
C ARG A 77 -39.14 27.54 1.13
N GLU A 78 -39.55 28.27 0.10
CA GLU A 78 -39.80 27.72 -1.23
C GLU A 78 -38.53 27.13 -1.84
N THR A 79 -37.41 27.85 -1.80
CA THR A 79 -36.13 27.35 -2.31
C THR A 79 -35.64 26.15 -1.50
N VAL A 80 -35.75 26.18 -0.17
CA VAL A 80 -35.37 25.04 0.67
C VAL A 80 -36.23 23.82 0.40
N ASP A 81 -37.55 24.00 0.32
CA ASP A 81 -38.49 22.91 0.04
C ASP A 81 -38.28 22.35 -1.38
N PHE A 82 -37.94 23.21 -2.36
CA PHE A 82 -37.52 22.78 -3.69
C PHE A 82 -36.25 21.93 -3.63
N LEU A 83 -35.15 22.44 -3.03
CA LEU A 83 -33.87 21.70 -2.94
C LEU A 83 -34.01 20.37 -2.17
N ALA A 84 -34.71 20.40 -1.03
CA ALA A 84 -35.02 19.21 -0.26
C ALA A 84 -35.93 18.26 -1.05
N GLY A 85 -36.90 18.80 -1.79
CA GLY A 85 -37.76 18.09 -2.72
C GLY A 85 -36.95 17.35 -3.78
N ARG A 86 -35.97 18.00 -4.44
CA ARG A 86 -35.08 17.36 -5.42
C ARG A 86 -34.27 16.21 -4.83
N LEU A 87 -33.80 16.35 -3.59
CA LEU A 87 -33.11 15.27 -2.88
C LEU A 87 -34.07 14.10 -2.55
N ARG A 88 -35.29 14.39 -2.11
CA ARG A 88 -36.33 13.38 -1.86
C ARG A 88 -36.74 12.68 -3.15
N GLU A 89 -36.99 13.41 -4.23
CA GLU A 89 -37.30 12.87 -5.55
C GLU A 89 -36.17 11.98 -6.09
N ALA A 90 -34.92 12.38 -5.89
CA ALA A 90 -33.76 11.56 -6.26
C ALA A 90 -33.71 10.26 -5.45
N ARG A 91 -33.93 10.33 -4.13
CA ARG A 91 -34.06 9.15 -3.25
C ARG A 91 -35.19 8.25 -3.71
N GLU A 92 -36.40 8.78 -3.88
CA GLU A 92 -37.57 8.02 -4.33
C GLU A 92 -37.33 7.40 -5.71
N ARG A 93 -36.71 8.13 -6.65
CA ARG A 93 -36.31 7.57 -7.94
C ARG A 93 -35.39 6.38 -7.76
N LEU A 94 -34.38 6.46 -6.88
CA LEU A 94 -33.48 5.34 -6.59
C LEU A 94 -34.22 4.17 -5.90
N ASP A 95 -35.11 4.45 -4.96
CA ASP A 95 -35.87 3.47 -4.20
C ASP A 95 -36.90 2.74 -5.08
N ARG A 96 -37.53 3.44 -6.03
CA ARG A 96 -38.46 2.86 -7.02
C ARG A 96 -37.80 1.80 -7.91
N HIS A 97 -36.49 1.87 -8.12
CA HIS A 97 -35.79 0.79 -8.85
C HIS A 97 -35.73 -0.52 -8.05
N ALA A 98 -36.06 -0.50 -6.75
CA ALA A 98 -36.11 -1.63 -5.84
C ALA A 98 -34.90 -2.57 -5.99
N ARG A 99 -33.71 -1.99 -6.24
CA ARG A 99 -32.51 -2.75 -6.60
C ARG A 99 -32.20 -3.75 -5.49
N ARG A 100 -32.17 -5.04 -5.85
CA ARG A 100 -31.72 -6.13 -5.00
C ARG A 100 -30.40 -6.66 -5.52
N PRO A 101 -29.49 -7.14 -4.64
CA PRO A 101 -28.39 -7.96 -5.10
C PRO A 101 -28.92 -9.10 -5.98
N ARG A 102 -28.23 -9.37 -7.09
CA ARG A 102 -28.59 -10.51 -7.94
C ARG A 102 -28.51 -11.83 -7.16
N PRO A 103 -29.29 -12.86 -7.52
CA PRO A 103 -29.07 -14.21 -7.01
C PRO A 103 -27.60 -14.64 -7.18
N GLY A 104 -27.02 -15.24 -6.14
CA GLY A 104 -25.60 -15.62 -6.12
C GLY A 104 -24.62 -14.43 -6.11
N ALA A 105 -25.04 -13.26 -5.63
CA ALA A 105 -24.13 -12.14 -5.40
C ALA A 105 -23.03 -12.53 -4.39
N PRO A 106 -21.79 -12.04 -4.59
CA PRO A 106 -20.68 -12.40 -3.72
C PRO A 106 -20.83 -11.82 -2.31
N ARG A 107 -20.21 -12.48 -1.33
CA ARG A 107 -20.16 -12.06 0.07
C ARG A 107 -18.73 -11.69 0.44
N ILE A 108 -18.42 -10.39 0.39
CA ILE A 108 -17.08 -9.89 0.72
C ILE A 108 -16.62 -10.28 2.13
N GLU A 109 -17.52 -10.35 3.11
CA GLU A 109 -17.16 -10.73 4.49
C GLU A 109 -16.61 -12.16 4.59
N ALA A 110 -16.95 -13.06 3.65
CA ALA A 110 -16.39 -14.41 3.61
C ALA A 110 -14.86 -14.40 3.43
N VAL A 111 -14.29 -13.35 2.82
CA VAL A 111 -12.83 -13.22 2.69
C VAL A 111 -12.20 -13.04 4.06
N TYR A 112 -12.75 -12.15 4.89
CA TYR A 112 -12.23 -11.89 6.23
C TYR A 112 -12.47 -13.08 7.17
N GLU A 113 -13.66 -13.69 7.10
CA GLU A 113 -13.98 -14.91 7.84
C GLU A 113 -12.99 -16.05 7.49
N ALA A 114 -12.66 -16.22 6.20
CA ALA A 114 -11.73 -17.26 5.75
C ALA A 114 -10.31 -17.05 6.28
N VAL A 115 -9.77 -15.83 6.25
CA VAL A 115 -8.42 -15.57 6.77
C VAL A 115 -8.36 -15.69 8.29
N VAL A 116 -9.39 -15.24 9.01
CA VAL A 116 -9.47 -15.37 10.47
C VAL A 116 -9.64 -16.86 10.87
N GLY A 117 -10.52 -17.60 10.20
CA GLY A 117 -10.78 -19.01 10.51
C GLY A 117 -9.63 -19.96 10.17
N ALA A 118 -8.77 -19.60 9.22
CA ALA A 118 -7.56 -20.37 8.92
C ALA A 118 -6.53 -20.30 10.05
N GLY A 119 -6.45 -19.16 10.75
CA GLY A 119 -5.42 -18.90 11.75
C GLY A 119 -4.02 -18.93 11.13
N SER A 120 -3.11 -19.69 11.74
CA SER A 120 -1.73 -19.88 11.22
C SER A 120 -1.62 -20.93 10.12
N ARG A 121 -2.70 -21.64 9.77
CA ARG A 121 -2.65 -22.77 8.83
C ARG A 121 -2.67 -22.29 7.38
N THR A 122 -1.90 -22.96 6.53
CA THR A 122 -1.99 -22.81 5.07
C THR A 122 -3.11 -23.71 4.53
N PRO A 123 -4.09 -23.16 3.80
CA PRO A 123 -5.12 -23.96 3.13
C PRO A 123 -4.50 -25.02 2.22
N ALA A 124 -5.09 -26.22 2.18
CA ALA A 124 -4.53 -27.35 1.44
C ALA A 124 -4.16 -27.05 -0.03
N PRO A 125 -4.99 -26.31 -0.82
CA PRO A 125 -4.65 -25.99 -2.22
C PRO A 125 -3.48 -25.00 -2.39
N LEU A 126 -3.01 -24.38 -1.30
CA LEU A 126 -1.95 -23.38 -1.28
C LEU A 126 -0.66 -23.91 -0.64
N ARG A 127 -0.62 -25.18 -0.25
CA ARG A 127 0.59 -25.81 0.27
C ARG A 127 1.59 -26.02 -0.86
N LEU A 128 2.85 -25.79 -0.57
CA LEU A 128 3.95 -25.94 -1.50
C LEU A 128 4.89 -27.02 -0.99
N GLU A 129 5.38 -27.85 -1.92
CA GLU A 129 6.35 -28.89 -1.63
C GLU A 129 7.76 -28.30 -1.71
N PRO A 130 8.61 -28.49 -0.68
CA PRO A 130 10.03 -28.11 -0.75
C PRO A 130 10.72 -28.67 -1.99
N GLY A 131 11.58 -27.86 -2.62
CA GLY A 131 12.29 -28.21 -3.84
C GLY A 131 11.52 -27.96 -5.14
N SER A 132 10.20 -27.75 -5.10
CA SER A 132 9.44 -27.28 -6.27
C SER A 132 9.83 -25.86 -6.67
N VAL A 133 9.50 -25.45 -7.90
CA VAL A 133 9.75 -24.10 -8.41
C VAL A 133 8.43 -23.40 -8.68
N THR A 134 8.27 -22.19 -8.17
CA THR A 134 7.12 -21.32 -8.45
C THR A 134 7.52 -19.85 -8.39
N THR A 135 6.61 -18.91 -8.67
CA THR A 135 6.88 -17.47 -8.58
C THR A 135 6.03 -16.84 -7.49
N LEU A 136 6.55 -15.80 -6.82
CA LEU A 136 5.79 -15.05 -5.81
C LEU A 136 4.48 -14.47 -6.37
N ARG A 137 4.52 -13.96 -7.61
CA ARG A 137 3.35 -13.42 -8.31
C ARG A 137 2.27 -14.46 -8.60
N ALA A 138 2.66 -15.68 -8.99
CA ALA A 138 1.71 -16.77 -9.24
C ALA A 138 1.07 -17.26 -7.94
N GLU A 139 1.85 -17.41 -6.87
CA GLU A 139 1.30 -17.78 -5.56
C GLU A 139 0.37 -16.70 -4.99
N LEU A 140 0.68 -15.41 -5.20
CA LEU A 140 -0.24 -14.33 -4.86
C LEU A 140 -1.56 -14.45 -5.64
N GLY A 141 -1.48 -14.71 -6.94
CA GLY A 141 -2.66 -14.97 -7.78
C GLY A 141 -3.51 -16.14 -7.28
N LYS A 142 -2.88 -17.25 -6.85
CA LYS A 142 -3.56 -18.42 -6.27
C LYS A 142 -4.19 -18.12 -4.91
N VAL A 143 -3.51 -17.37 -4.04
CA VAL A 143 -4.06 -16.92 -2.75
C VAL A 143 -5.29 -16.04 -2.96
N LEU A 144 -5.21 -15.06 -3.86
CA LEU A 144 -6.34 -14.21 -4.21
C LEU A 144 -7.48 -15.02 -4.81
N ASN A 145 -7.18 -16.02 -5.65
CA ASN A 145 -8.19 -16.92 -6.20
C ASN A 145 -8.90 -17.75 -5.13
N HIS A 146 -8.15 -18.30 -4.17
CA HIS A 146 -8.71 -19.03 -3.04
C HIS A 146 -9.74 -18.18 -2.29
N LEU A 147 -9.38 -16.95 -1.94
CA LEU A 147 -10.27 -16.00 -1.28
C LEU A 147 -11.45 -15.56 -2.17
N ASN A 148 -11.22 -15.42 -3.47
CA ASN A 148 -12.28 -15.08 -4.41
C ASN A 148 -13.34 -16.18 -4.50
N ARG A 149 -12.92 -17.45 -4.50
CA ARG A 149 -13.83 -18.61 -4.46
C ARG A 149 -14.61 -18.68 -3.15
N GLN A 150 -13.96 -18.47 -2.00
CA GLN A 150 -14.63 -18.43 -0.68
C GLN A 150 -15.74 -17.37 -0.62
N SER A 151 -15.54 -16.24 -1.29
CA SER A 151 -16.50 -15.15 -1.33
C SER A 151 -17.55 -15.22 -2.43
N GLY A 152 -17.54 -16.28 -3.26
CA GLY A 152 -18.43 -16.37 -4.42
C GLY A 152 -18.13 -15.32 -5.50
N GLY A 153 -16.90 -14.81 -5.54
CA GLY A 153 -16.47 -13.83 -6.52
C GLY A 153 -16.47 -12.38 -6.01
N ALA A 154 -16.06 -12.08 -4.78
CA ALA A 154 -16.02 -10.69 -4.33
C ALA A 154 -14.83 -9.89 -4.86
N LEU A 155 -13.74 -10.55 -5.28
CA LEU A 155 -12.55 -9.89 -5.80
C LEU A 155 -12.69 -9.67 -7.30
N ILE A 156 -12.49 -8.43 -7.73
CA ILE A 156 -12.46 -8.04 -9.14
C ILE A 156 -11.04 -7.56 -9.44
N ALA A 157 -10.36 -8.29 -10.30
CA ALA A 157 -8.99 -8.02 -10.68
C ALA A 157 -8.90 -7.23 -11.99
N ALA A 158 -7.92 -6.35 -12.10
CA ALA A 158 -7.53 -5.69 -13.33
C ALA A 158 -6.00 -5.59 -13.37
N ALA A 159 -5.45 -5.46 -14.58
CA ALA A 159 -4.05 -5.10 -14.77
C ALA A 159 -3.95 -4.00 -15.82
N ALA A 160 -2.92 -3.17 -15.70
CA ALA A 160 -2.58 -2.19 -16.72
C ALA A 160 -1.91 -2.88 -17.93
N ASP A 161 -2.70 -3.62 -18.71
CA ASP A 161 -2.29 -4.45 -19.87
C ASP A 161 -1.32 -5.62 -19.55
N LEU A 162 -1.12 -5.93 -18.26
CA LEU A 162 -0.13 -6.90 -17.79
C LEU A 162 -0.75 -8.10 -17.04
N LEU A 163 -1.95 -8.53 -17.44
CA LEU A 163 -2.72 -9.57 -16.73
C LEU A 163 -1.93 -10.87 -16.51
N ALA A 164 -1.32 -11.40 -17.57
CA ALA A 164 -0.53 -12.62 -17.51
C ALA A 164 0.86 -12.38 -16.90
N SER A 165 1.48 -11.23 -17.20
CA SER A 165 2.82 -10.89 -16.71
C SER A 165 2.85 -10.72 -15.19
N THR A 166 1.80 -10.12 -14.61
CA THR A 166 1.65 -9.98 -13.15
C THR A 166 1.00 -11.19 -12.48
N SER A 167 0.54 -12.17 -13.25
CA SER A 167 -0.22 -13.34 -12.79
C SER A 167 -1.52 -13.04 -12.03
N VAL A 168 -2.01 -11.80 -12.07
CA VAL A 168 -3.26 -11.43 -11.38
C VAL A 168 -4.48 -12.08 -12.01
N ASN A 169 -4.39 -12.51 -13.28
CA ASN A 169 -5.44 -13.25 -13.97
C ASN A 169 -5.84 -14.54 -13.23
N LEU A 170 -4.90 -15.16 -12.49
CA LEU A 170 -5.17 -16.35 -11.69
C LEU A 170 -6.24 -16.10 -10.62
N ALA A 171 -6.37 -14.86 -10.10
CA ALA A 171 -7.39 -14.50 -9.12
C ALA A 171 -8.84 -14.76 -9.63
N ALA A 172 -9.04 -14.77 -10.95
CA ALA A 172 -10.32 -15.03 -11.60
C ALA A 172 -10.52 -16.52 -12.01
N GLY A 173 -9.59 -17.41 -11.70
CA GLY A 173 -9.69 -18.83 -12.06
C GLY A 173 -10.95 -19.52 -11.50
N GLY A 174 -11.71 -20.21 -12.36
CA GLY A 174 -12.98 -20.85 -11.99
C GLY A 174 -14.20 -19.94 -12.02
N PHE A 175 -14.04 -18.67 -12.43
CA PHE A 175 -15.15 -17.78 -12.82
C PHE A 175 -15.26 -17.72 -14.35
N PRO A 176 -16.38 -17.23 -14.91
CA PRO A 176 -16.52 -17.01 -16.35
C PRO A 176 -15.32 -16.26 -16.94
N ALA A 177 -14.81 -16.76 -18.07
CA ALA A 177 -13.66 -16.20 -18.77
C ALA A 177 -13.97 -14.82 -19.36
N GLY A 178 -12.91 -14.12 -19.78
CA GLY A 178 -13.00 -12.78 -20.34
C GLY A 178 -13.23 -11.70 -19.30
N TYR A 179 -13.71 -10.55 -19.75
CA TYR A 179 -13.89 -9.36 -18.92
C TYR A 179 -15.32 -9.24 -18.39
N PHE A 180 -15.43 -8.67 -17.20
CA PHE A 180 -16.67 -8.29 -16.57
C PHE A 180 -17.43 -7.31 -17.46
N ASN A 181 -18.67 -7.67 -17.75
CA ASN A 181 -19.64 -6.79 -18.36
C ASN A 181 -20.96 -6.98 -17.63
N ALA A 182 -21.53 -5.90 -17.10
CA ALA A 182 -22.73 -5.99 -16.27
C ALA A 182 -23.94 -6.62 -16.99
N ARG A 183 -23.96 -6.64 -18.33
CA ARG A 183 -25.04 -7.22 -19.14
C ARG A 183 -24.66 -8.59 -19.72
N THR A 184 -23.52 -8.68 -20.39
CA THR A 184 -23.15 -9.87 -21.18
C THR A 184 -22.28 -10.87 -20.42
N ASN A 185 -21.57 -10.43 -19.37
CA ASN A 185 -20.69 -11.30 -18.60
C ASN A 185 -20.55 -10.84 -17.13
N PRO A 186 -21.64 -10.83 -16.34
CA PRO A 186 -21.64 -10.31 -14.96
C PRO A 186 -20.92 -11.25 -13.98
N GLY A 187 -20.61 -12.47 -14.41
CA GLY A 187 -19.91 -13.47 -13.62
C GLY A 187 -18.39 -13.37 -13.67
N ALA A 188 -17.82 -12.75 -14.71
CA ALA A 188 -16.37 -12.59 -14.82
C ALA A 188 -15.78 -11.72 -13.71
N ARG A 189 -14.51 -11.96 -13.39
CA ARG A 189 -13.77 -11.30 -12.30
C ARG A 189 -12.51 -10.59 -12.77
N LEU A 190 -12.38 -10.40 -14.08
CA LEU A 190 -11.40 -9.51 -14.69
C LEU A 190 -12.10 -8.26 -15.18
N LEU A 191 -11.53 -7.08 -14.97
CA LEU A 191 -12.05 -5.80 -15.42
C LEU A 191 -11.09 -5.19 -16.43
N ALA A 192 -11.62 -4.72 -17.57
CA ALA A 192 -10.87 -3.90 -18.49
C ALA A 192 -10.85 -2.46 -17.98
N SER A 193 -9.67 -1.93 -17.67
CA SER A 193 -9.48 -0.59 -17.09
C SER A 193 -8.89 0.42 -18.08
N GLY A 194 -8.93 0.13 -19.39
CA GLY A 194 -8.45 1.03 -20.44
C GLY A 194 -7.05 0.74 -21.00
N GLY A 195 -6.41 -0.38 -20.62
CA GLY A 195 -5.06 -0.73 -21.06
C GLY A 195 -4.00 -0.24 -20.08
N ILE A 196 -2.92 0.38 -20.58
CA ILE A 196 -1.80 0.92 -19.79
C ILE A 196 -2.22 2.20 -19.06
N CYS A 197 -2.99 2.02 -17.97
CA CYS A 197 -3.66 3.11 -17.26
C CYS A 197 -3.63 2.85 -15.74
N GLU A 198 -2.46 2.75 -15.12
CA GLU A 198 -2.31 2.42 -13.69
C GLU A 198 -3.11 3.35 -12.78
N ASP A 199 -3.05 4.66 -13.00
CA ASP A 199 -3.77 5.66 -12.20
C ASP A 199 -5.29 5.49 -12.31
N ALA A 200 -5.81 5.41 -13.54
CA ALA A 200 -7.24 5.20 -13.78
C ALA A 200 -7.73 3.86 -13.22
N MET A 201 -6.94 2.78 -13.42
CA MET A 201 -7.22 1.47 -12.86
C MET A 201 -7.30 1.53 -11.32
N ALA A 202 -6.31 2.15 -10.67
CA ALA A 202 -6.30 2.28 -9.22
C ALA A 202 -7.50 3.09 -8.71
N GLY A 203 -7.86 4.18 -9.39
CA GLY A 203 -9.05 4.98 -9.07
C GLY A 203 -10.36 4.19 -9.20
N ILE A 204 -10.54 3.44 -10.29
CA ILE A 204 -11.71 2.58 -10.51
C ILE A 204 -11.83 1.51 -9.42
N LEU A 205 -10.73 0.82 -9.12
CA LEU A 205 -10.70 -0.27 -8.14
C LEU A 205 -10.86 0.23 -6.70
N SER A 206 -10.34 1.41 -6.39
CA SER A 206 -10.62 2.12 -5.14
C SER A 206 -12.11 2.40 -5.00
N GLY A 207 -12.74 3.00 -6.03
CA GLY A 207 -14.18 3.29 -6.01
C GLY A 207 -15.05 2.03 -5.87
N LEU A 208 -14.69 0.96 -6.58
CA LEU A 208 -15.33 -0.35 -6.48
C LEU A 208 -15.25 -0.93 -5.06
N SER A 209 -14.09 -0.78 -4.41
CA SER A 209 -13.89 -1.24 -3.02
C SER A 209 -14.65 -0.36 -2.04
N ALA A 210 -14.65 0.96 -2.26
CA ALA A 210 -15.38 1.93 -1.44
C ALA A 210 -16.89 1.67 -1.44
N PHE A 211 -17.46 1.12 -2.53
CA PHE A 211 -18.85 0.68 -2.57
C PHE A 211 -19.16 -0.43 -1.55
N GLY A 212 -18.18 -1.30 -1.26
CA GLY A 212 -18.21 -2.25 -0.12
C GLY A 212 -18.88 -3.59 -0.37
N ARG A 213 -19.10 -3.96 -1.63
CA ARG A 213 -19.54 -5.31 -2.01
C ARG A 213 -18.46 -6.13 -2.68
N HIS A 214 -17.37 -5.49 -3.08
CA HIS A 214 -16.26 -6.07 -3.79
C HIS A 214 -14.94 -5.54 -3.24
N MET A 215 -13.86 -6.25 -3.53
CA MET A 215 -12.49 -5.82 -3.31
C MET A 215 -11.80 -5.72 -4.67
N GLY A 216 -11.29 -4.53 -4.99
CA GLY A 216 -10.51 -4.30 -6.19
C GLY A 216 -9.09 -4.84 -6.02
N VAL A 217 -8.57 -5.47 -7.08
CA VAL A 217 -7.19 -5.95 -7.15
C VAL A 217 -6.57 -5.40 -8.42
N GLY A 218 -5.65 -4.45 -8.30
CA GLY A 218 -4.98 -3.81 -9.44
C GLY A 218 -3.54 -4.25 -9.52
N SER A 219 -3.03 -4.53 -10.72
CA SER A 219 -1.63 -4.92 -10.90
C SER A 219 -0.95 -4.20 -12.08
N SER A 220 0.33 -3.91 -11.89
CA SER A 220 1.30 -3.53 -12.92
C SER A 220 2.69 -3.85 -12.35
N TYR A 221 3.76 -3.42 -13.03
CA TYR A 221 5.10 -3.50 -12.47
C TYR A 221 5.21 -2.57 -11.26
N GLY A 222 5.97 -2.96 -10.25
CA GLY A 222 6.18 -2.17 -9.03
C GLY A 222 6.75 -0.79 -9.34
N ALA A 223 7.65 -0.71 -10.32
CA ALA A 223 8.23 0.55 -10.85
C ALA A 223 7.16 1.58 -11.25
N PHE A 224 6.01 1.14 -11.74
CA PHE A 224 4.95 2.02 -12.22
C PHE A 224 3.80 2.13 -11.24
N LEU A 225 3.34 0.98 -10.71
CA LEU A 225 2.10 0.92 -9.94
C LEU A 225 2.18 1.69 -8.62
N ALA A 226 3.31 1.61 -7.91
CA ALA A 226 3.44 2.28 -6.62
C ALA A 226 3.31 3.80 -6.78
N ALA A 227 3.96 4.37 -7.79
CA ALA A 227 3.92 5.81 -8.07
C ALA A 227 2.57 6.24 -8.65
N LEU A 228 2.10 5.57 -9.70
CA LEU A 228 0.88 5.95 -10.42
C LEU A 228 -0.40 5.62 -9.64
N GLY A 229 -0.37 4.59 -8.80
CA GLY A 229 -1.47 4.23 -7.91
C GLY A 229 -1.48 5.00 -6.57
N HIS A 230 -0.42 5.77 -6.27
CA HIS A 230 -0.26 6.43 -4.97
C HIS A 230 -1.41 7.40 -4.64
N ILE A 231 -1.84 8.21 -5.60
CA ILE A 231 -2.90 9.20 -5.38
C ILE A 231 -4.22 8.50 -5.04
N ALA A 232 -4.60 7.47 -5.80
CA ALA A 232 -5.79 6.66 -5.52
C ALA A 232 -5.70 5.98 -4.16
N ALA A 233 -4.55 5.39 -3.80
CA ALA A 233 -4.31 4.79 -2.49
C ALA A 233 -4.49 5.82 -1.35
N ARG A 234 -3.91 7.01 -1.49
CA ARG A 234 -4.03 8.09 -0.49
C ARG A 234 -5.47 8.56 -0.33
N LEU A 235 -6.18 8.82 -1.43
CA LEU A 235 -7.59 9.24 -1.38
C LEU A 235 -8.49 8.15 -0.79
N HIS A 236 -8.21 6.88 -1.11
CA HIS A 236 -8.91 5.74 -0.53
C HIS A 236 -8.69 5.63 0.98
N ALA A 237 -7.45 5.82 1.46
CA ALA A 237 -7.13 5.84 2.88
C ALA A 237 -7.90 6.96 3.62
N ILE A 238 -7.92 8.18 3.06
CA ILE A 238 -8.68 9.31 3.61
C ILE A 238 -10.17 8.98 3.68
N GLY A 239 -10.76 8.43 2.61
CA GLY A 239 -12.16 8.04 2.58
C GLY A 239 -12.51 6.95 3.60
N ASN A 240 -11.60 6.01 3.85
CA ASN A 240 -11.77 4.97 4.86
C ASN A 240 -11.64 5.53 6.29
N GLN A 241 -10.71 6.45 6.54
CA GLN A 241 -10.62 7.15 7.83
C GLN A 241 -11.89 7.94 8.13
N ALA A 242 -12.39 8.70 7.14
CA ALA A 242 -13.64 9.45 7.27
C ALA A 242 -14.83 8.51 7.57
N ARG A 243 -14.89 7.34 6.92
CA ARG A 243 -15.89 6.30 7.22
C ARG A 243 -15.81 5.85 8.67
N ARG A 244 -14.62 5.47 9.15
CA ARG A 244 -14.43 5.00 10.53
C ARG A 244 -14.73 6.08 11.56
N GLY A 245 -14.44 7.34 11.26
CA GLY A 245 -14.83 8.48 12.11
C GLY A 245 -16.33 8.78 12.12
N GLY A 246 -17.05 8.39 11.06
CA GLY A 246 -18.50 8.61 10.92
C GLY A 246 -19.35 7.56 11.63
N ASP A 247 -19.31 6.32 11.14
CA ASP A 247 -20.18 5.22 11.62
C ASP A 247 -19.41 4.05 12.27
N GLY A 248 -18.09 4.18 12.42
CA GLY A 248 -17.24 3.13 12.99
C GLY A 248 -17.05 1.92 12.10
N ALA A 249 -17.55 1.93 10.85
CA ALA A 249 -17.44 0.78 9.96
C ALA A 249 -15.97 0.45 9.66
N PRO A 250 -15.64 -0.85 9.50
CA PRO A 250 -14.28 -1.26 9.16
C PRO A 250 -13.87 -0.71 7.79
N TYR A 251 -12.57 -0.58 7.57
CA TYR A 251 -12.07 -0.19 6.26
C TYR A 251 -12.39 -1.27 5.22
N ARG A 252 -12.41 -0.83 3.96
CA ARG A 252 -12.69 -1.62 2.78
C ARG A 252 -11.41 -1.70 1.94
N PRO A 253 -10.56 -2.71 2.17
CA PRO A 253 -9.30 -2.86 1.47
C PRO A 253 -9.49 -2.91 -0.05
N PHE A 254 -8.53 -2.34 -0.78
CA PHE A 254 -8.21 -2.76 -2.13
C PHE A 254 -6.73 -3.17 -2.20
N VAL A 255 -6.37 -3.95 -3.21
CA VAL A 255 -5.02 -4.52 -3.35
C VAL A 255 -4.29 -3.86 -4.51
N LEU A 256 -3.08 -3.34 -4.24
CA LEU A 256 -2.19 -2.70 -5.19
C LEU A 256 -0.97 -3.60 -5.44
N VAL A 257 -1.09 -4.55 -6.36
CA VAL A 257 -0.09 -5.59 -6.64
C VAL A 257 1.08 -5.04 -7.43
N CYS A 258 2.18 -4.75 -6.74
CA CYS A 258 3.46 -4.33 -7.30
C CYS A 258 4.26 -5.56 -7.76
N ALA A 259 3.95 -6.07 -8.95
CA ALA A 259 4.64 -7.23 -9.53
C ALA A 259 6.01 -6.83 -10.10
N HIS A 260 6.86 -7.81 -10.46
CA HIS A 260 8.22 -7.52 -10.97
C HIS A 260 8.99 -6.57 -10.05
N ALA A 261 8.83 -6.75 -8.74
CA ALA A 261 9.46 -5.89 -7.75
C ALA A 261 10.97 -6.20 -7.65
N GLY A 262 11.78 -5.14 -7.59
CA GLY A 262 13.21 -5.21 -7.30
C GLY A 262 14.09 -5.61 -8.48
N LEU A 263 15.36 -5.85 -8.18
CA LEU A 263 16.43 -5.96 -9.19
C LEU A 263 16.35 -7.19 -10.10
N LYS A 264 15.69 -8.26 -9.66
CA LYS A 264 15.56 -9.50 -10.45
C LYS A 264 14.62 -9.37 -11.65
N THR A 265 14.12 -8.18 -11.93
CA THR A 265 13.50 -7.83 -13.21
C THR A 265 14.51 -7.86 -14.37
N GLY A 266 15.80 -7.65 -14.07
CA GLY A 266 16.91 -8.06 -14.93
C GLY A 266 16.99 -7.28 -16.25
N GLU A 267 16.72 -7.97 -17.36
CA GLU A 267 16.99 -7.50 -18.71
C GLU A 267 16.15 -6.28 -19.12
N ASP A 268 14.99 -6.07 -18.49
CA ASP A 268 14.16 -4.87 -18.75
C ASP A 268 14.86 -3.57 -18.27
N GLY A 269 15.94 -3.69 -17.49
CA GLY A 269 16.84 -2.60 -17.13
C GLY A 269 16.32 -1.66 -16.04
N PRO A 270 17.06 -0.57 -15.75
CA PRO A 270 16.80 0.28 -14.58
C PRO A 270 15.47 1.05 -14.62
N THR A 271 14.81 1.14 -15.78
CA THR A 271 13.47 1.73 -15.90
C THR A 271 12.37 0.81 -15.36
N HIS A 272 12.63 -0.50 -15.24
CA HIS A 272 11.69 -1.52 -14.77
C HIS A 272 12.16 -2.20 -13.47
N ALA A 273 13.47 -2.42 -13.32
CA ALA A 273 14.12 -2.99 -12.14
C ALA A 273 14.36 -1.94 -11.04
N ASP A 274 13.35 -1.13 -10.74
CA ASP A 274 13.46 0.01 -9.83
C ASP A 274 13.39 -0.42 -8.35
N PRO A 275 14.41 -0.10 -7.52
CA PRO A 275 14.38 -0.38 -6.08
C PRO A 275 13.63 0.66 -5.23
N GLN A 276 13.29 1.83 -5.77
CA GLN A 276 12.61 2.93 -5.07
C GLN A 276 11.11 2.73 -4.72
N PRO A 277 10.30 1.97 -5.48
CA PRO A 277 8.83 1.98 -5.35
C PRO A 277 8.30 1.66 -3.96
N LEU A 278 8.98 0.78 -3.21
CA LEU A 278 8.56 0.42 -1.86
C LEU A 278 8.52 1.65 -0.94
N GLN A 279 9.49 2.55 -1.05
CA GLN A 279 9.60 3.74 -0.20
C GLN A 279 8.45 4.74 -0.42
N LEU A 280 7.76 4.67 -1.57
CA LEU A 280 6.58 5.51 -1.81
C LEU A 280 5.38 5.07 -0.95
N LEU A 281 5.34 3.81 -0.52
CA LEU A 281 4.20 3.21 0.19
C LEU A 281 4.55 2.82 1.64
N GLN A 282 5.68 2.16 1.85
CA GLN A 282 6.13 1.67 3.15
C GLN A 282 6.34 2.86 4.08
N GLU A 283 5.70 2.84 5.25
CA GLU A 283 5.81 3.88 6.29
C GLU A 283 5.47 5.32 5.83
N ASN A 284 4.87 5.48 4.64
CA ASN A 284 4.55 6.79 4.06
C ASN A 284 3.04 7.12 4.13
N PHE A 285 2.30 6.33 4.91
CA PHE A 285 0.85 6.46 5.13
C PHE A 285 0.55 6.45 6.63
N PRO A 286 -0.57 7.04 7.08
CA PRO A 286 -0.99 6.96 8.48
C PRO A 286 -1.07 5.49 8.97
N PRO A 287 -0.63 5.19 10.22
CA PRO A 287 -0.64 3.84 10.75
C PRO A 287 -1.99 3.11 10.58
N GLY A 288 -1.93 1.85 10.15
CA GLY A 288 -3.09 0.99 9.93
C GLY A 288 -3.89 1.27 8.64
N THR A 289 -3.47 2.20 7.79
CA THR A 289 -4.17 2.48 6.51
C THR A 289 -3.57 1.76 5.31
N MET A 290 -2.24 1.67 5.22
CA MET A 290 -1.49 0.92 4.20
C MET A 290 -0.78 -0.25 4.88
N ILE A 291 -0.73 -1.41 4.22
CA ILE A 291 0.15 -2.51 4.62
C ILE A 291 0.93 -2.96 3.38
N THR A 292 2.26 -2.80 3.40
CA THR A 292 3.15 -3.30 2.35
C THR A 292 3.60 -4.72 2.68
N LEU A 293 3.70 -5.59 1.68
CA LEU A 293 4.17 -6.97 1.87
C LEU A 293 5.35 -7.23 0.94
N THR A 294 6.50 -7.60 1.50
CA THR A 294 7.72 -7.99 0.78
C THR A 294 8.05 -9.44 1.09
N PRO A 295 7.27 -10.43 0.61
CA PRO A 295 7.59 -11.85 0.78
C PRO A 295 8.96 -12.17 0.15
N TRP A 296 9.78 -13.00 0.80
CA TRP A 296 10.97 -13.53 0.13
C TRP A 296 10.75 -14.91 -0.47
N ASP A 297 10.08 -15.80 0.27
CA ASP A 297 9.81 -17.19 -0.12
C ASP A 297 8.32 -17.34 -0.51
N PRO A 298 8.00 -18.07 -1.59
CA PRO A 298 6.62 -18.39 -1.98
C PRO A 298 5.71 -18.89 -0.85
N GLN A 299 6.26 -19.60 0.14
CA GLN A 299 5.52 -20.12 1.29
C GLN A 299 4.95 -19.03 2.21
N GLU A 300 5.43 -17.79 2.13
CA GLU A 300 4.99 -16.68 3.00
C GLU A 300 3.72 -16.00 2.51
N ILE A 301 3.38 -16.15 1.22
CA ILE A 301 2.36 -15.33 0.56
C ILE A 301 1.00 -15.42 1.27
N TRP A 302 0.56 -16.64 1.58
CA TRP A 302 -0.71 -16.84 2.30
C TRP A 302 -0.70 -16.15 3.65
N HIS A 303 0.36 -16.35 4.45
CA HIS A 303 0.45 -15.82 5.82
C HIS A 303 0.45 -14.30 5.85
N LEU A 304 1.16 -13.67 4.91
CA LEU A 304 1.22 -12.22 4.78
C LEU A 304 -0.11 -11.62 4.34
N VAL A 305 -0.75 -12.19 3.31
CA VAL A 305 -2.06 -11.72 2.83
C VAL A 305 -3.13 -11.93 3.89
N ALA A 306 -3.13 -13.09 4.57
CA ALA A 306 -4.08 -13.39 5.63
C ALA A 306 -3.93 -12.43 6.82
N ALA A 307 -2.70 -12.19 7.28
CA ALA A 307 -2.42 -11.25 8.38
C ALA A 307 -2.85 -9.82 8.02
N ALA A 308 -2.52 -9.35 6.81
CA ALA A 308 -2.93 -8.03 6.36
C ALA A 308 -4.45 -7.89 6.28
N LEU A 309 -5.14 -8.83 5.65
CA LEU A 309 -6.60 -8.76 5.50
C LEU A 309 -7.36 -8.94 6.83
N ALA A 310 -6.80 -9.66 7.80
CA ALA A 310 -7.38 -9.76 9.14
C ALA A 310 -7.40 -8.40 9.88
N LEU A 311 -6.40 -7.53 9.62
CA LEU A 311 -6.36 -6.17 10.16
C LEU A 311 -7.27 -5.18 9.40
N ARG A 312 -7.77 -5.57 8.22
CA ARG A 312 -8.59 -4.74 7.33
C ARG A 312 -8.01 -3.33 7.13
N PRO A 313 -6.79 -3.16 6.57
CA PRO A 313 -6.29 -1.84 6.19
C PRO A 313 -7.11 -1.25 5.05
N ALA A 314 -6.88 0.02 4.71
CA ALA A 314 -7.49 0.62 3.53
C ALA A 314 -6.84 0.09 2.24
N ILE A 315 -5.54 -0.22 2.26
CA ILE A 315 -4.78 -0.73 1.12
C ILE A 315 -3.84 -1.85 1.57
N VAL A 316 -3.73 -2.90 0.75
CA VAL A 316 -2.67 -3.92 0.84
C VAL A 316 -1.81 -3.83 -0.42
N ALA A 317 -0.50 -3.66 -0.27
CA ALA A 317 0.43 -3.48 -1.39
C ALA A 317 1.53 -4.57 -1.38
N PRO A 318 1.29 -5.73 -2.01
CA PRO A 318 2.32 -6.76 -2.14
C PRO A 318 3.33 -6.44 -3.24
N PHE A 319 4.62 -6.58 -2.91
CA PHE A 319 5.77 -6.47 -3.79
C PHE A 319 6.30 -7.87 -4.10
N VAL A 320 6.00 -8.38 -5.29
CA VAL A 320 6.29 -9.76 -5.69
C VAL A 320 7.21 -9.80 -6.90
N THR A 321 8.19 -10.71 -6.89
CA THR A 321 9.21 -10.80 -7.93
C THR A 321 8.72 -11.55 -9.18
N ARG A 322 9.43 -11.34 -10.30
CA ARG A 322 9.19 -11.99 -11.60
C ARG A 322 9.65 -13.47 -11.68
N PRO A 323 10.92 -13.80 -11.35
CA PRO A 323 11.49 -15.09 -11.67
C PRO A 323 10.91 -16.23 -10.82
N GLY A 324 11.14 -17.45 -11.30
CA GLY A 324 10.89 -18.65 -10.51
C GLY A 324 11.89 -18.74 -9.37
N GLU A 325 11.39 -19.02 -8.19
CA GLU A 325 12.17 -19.27 -6.99
C GLU A 325 11.97 -20.72 -6.56
N ARG A 326 13.03 -21.34 -6.05
CA ARG A 326 12.94 -22.66 -5.44
C ARG A 326 12.27 -22.54 -4.08
N VAL A 327 11.28 -23.38 -3.81
CA VAL A 327 10.66 -23.48 -2.49
C VAL A 327 11.67 -24.08 -1.52
N ILE A 328 12.07 -23.30 -0.52
CA ILE A 328 13.14 -23.66 0.41
C ILE A 328 12.63 -24.66 1.46
N ASP A 329 13.42 -25.70 1.72
CA ASP A 329 13.25 -26.54 2.91
C ASP A 329 13.79 -25.79 4.13
N ARG A 330 12.92 -24.99 4.75
CA ARG A 330 13.29 -24.11 5.86
C ARG A 330 13.68 -24.91 7.10
N GLU A 331 13.06 -26.06 7.33
CA GLU A 331 13.37 -26.92 8.47
C GLU A 331 14.77 -27.52 8.32
N ALA A 332 15.10 -28.07 7.15
CA ALA A 332 16.44 -28.62 6.89
C ALA A 332 17.56 -27.58 7.02
N LEU A 333 17.27 -26.30 6.74
CA LEU A 333 18.21 -25.19 6.88
C LEU A 333 18.16 -24.49 8.25
N GLY A 334 17.37 -24.98 9.20
CA GLY A 334 17.22 -24.36 10.53
C GLY A 334 16.64 -22.93 10.49
N LEU A 335 15.88 -22.61 9.44
CA LEU A 335 15.22 -21.33 9.25
C LEU A 335 13.83 -21.32 9.91
N ALA A 336 13.37 -20.14 10.29
CA ALA A 336 12.04 -19.94 10.85
C ALA A 336 10.95 -20.38 9.87
N PRO A 337 9.85 -20.97 10.38
CA PRO A 337 8.75 -21.44 9.55
C PRO A 337 8.03 -20.27 8.87
N PRO A 338 7.39 -20.47 7.71
CA PRO A 338 6.83 -19.38 6.89
C PRO A 338 5.73 -18.58 7.60
N GLN A 339 5.04 -19.16 8.58
CA GLN A 339 4.03 -18.49 9.40
C GLN A 339 4.61 -17.30 10.19
N ALA A 340 5.92 -17.30 10.46
CA ALA A 340 6.59 -16.20 11.16
C ALA A 340 6.46 -14.87 10.40
N ALA A 341 6.33 -14.91 9.07
CA ALA A 341 6.13 -13.73 8.23
C ALA A 341 4.86 -12.94 8.59
N ALA A 342 3.83 -13.57 9.17
CA ALA A 342 2.62 -12.89 9.63
C ALA A 342 2.88 -11.83 10.72
N ARG A 343 4.06 -11.85 11.37
CA ARG A 343 4.50 -10.84 12.33
C ARG A 343 5.13 -9.61 11.67
N GLY A 344 5.29 -9.58 10.35
CA GLY A 344 5.91 -8.49 9.62
C GLY A 344 7.43 -8.51 9.69
N VAL A 345 8.01 -8.49 10.90
CA VAL A 345 9.43 -8.77 11.13
C VAL A 345 9.56 -10.00 12.00
N TYR A 346 10.52 -10.85 11.66
CA TYR A 346 10.81 -12.05 12.43
C TYR A 346 12.29 -12.42 12.33
N ARG A 347 12.78 -13.15 13.33
CA ARG A 347 14.12 -13.75 13.28
C ARG A 347 14.07 -14.97 12.36
N LEU A 348 14.62 -14.85 11.16
CA LEU A 348 14.71 -15.90 10.16
C LEU A 348 15.67 -17.01 10.61
N ARG A 349 16.81 -16.66 11.21
CA ARG A 349 17.77 -17.64 11.74
C ARG A 349 18.32 -17.13 13.06
N ARG A 350 18.44 -18.02 14.05
CA ARG A 350 19.11 -17.72 15.31
C ARG A 350 20.55 -18.20 15.23
N ALA A 351 21.50 -17.40 15.71
CA ALA A 351 22.88 -17.86 15.87
C ALA A 351 22.94 -19.08 16.83
N ALA A 352 23.69 -20.11 16.45
CA ALA A 352 23.93 -21.32 17.24
C ALA A 352 25.05 -21.11 18.29
N GLY A 353 26.07 -20.33 17.96
CA GLY A 353 27.26 -20.09 18.76
C GLY A 353 27.33 -18.69 19.38
N LYS A 354 28.55 -18.13 19.43
CA LYS A 354 28.77 -16.73 19.84
C LYS A 354 28.16 -15.81 18.78
N ARG A 355 27.30 -14.89 19.20
CA ARG A 355 26.66 -13.91 18.31
C ARG A 355 27.66 -12.84 17.90
N ASP A 356 28.05 -12.83 16.62
CA ASP A 356 28.96 -11.82 16.07
C ASP A 356 28.23 -10.52 15.67
N GLY A 357 26.91 -10.59 15.50
CA GLY A 357 26.06 -9.43 15.21
C GLY A 357 24.66 -9.83 14.76
N ALA A 358 24.00 -8.91 14.04
CA ALA A 358 22.73 -9.19 13.37
C ALA A 358 22.76 -8.78 11.89
N VAL A 359 22.09 -9.56 11.05
CA VAL A 359 21.81 -9.21 9.66
C VAL A 359 20.31 -8.96 9.51
N VAL A 360 19.93 -7.87 8.84
CA VAL A 360 18.54 -7.57 8.52
C VAL A 360 18.35 -7.59 7.01
N LEU A 361 17.51 -8.49 6.53
CA LEU A 361 17.26 -8.74 5.11
C LEU A 361 15.90 -8.14 4.70
N GLN A 362 15.83 -7.59 3.48
CA GLN A 362 14.56 -7.20 2.87
C GLN A 362 14.57 -7.41 1.34
N GLY A 363 13.58 -8.15 0.85
CA GLY A 363 13.41 -8.45 -0.57
C GLY A 363 13.86 -9.86 -0.93
N SER A 364 13.10 -10.50 -1.82
CA SER A 364 13.31 -11.90 -2.20
C SER A 364 14.70 -12.18 -2.77
N GLY A 365 15.13 -11.39 -3.76
CA GLY A 365 16.40 -11.66 -4.46
C GLY A 365 17.63 -11.64 -3.57
N VAL A 366 17.71 -10.67 -2.65
CA VAL A 366 18.85 -10.59 -1.71
C VAL A 366 18.79 -11.69 -0.66
N THR A 367 17.59 -12.15 -0.31
CA THR A 367 17.41 -13.19 0.72
C THR A 367 17.74 -14.58 0.17
N TYR A 368 17.36 -14.88 -1.08
CA TYR A 368 17.85 -16.10 -1.76
C TYR A 368 19.37 -16.08 -1.90
N ALA A 369 19.96 -14.97 -2.35
CA ALA A 369 21.42 -14.83 -2.43
C ALA A 369 22.12 -15.00 -1.06
N PHE A 370 21.49 -14.53 0.02
CA PHE A 370 21.97 -14.76 1.38
C PHE A 370 21.94 -16.24 1.76
N VAL A 371 20.76 -16.87 1.65
CA VAL A 371 20.52 -18.24 2.13
C VAL A 371 21.31 -19.26 1.33
N GLU A 372 21.37 -19.12 0.00
CA GLU A 372 22.00 -20.10 -0.89
C GLU A 372 23.50 -19.84 -1.10
N GLY A 373 23.95 -18.58 -0.95
CA GLY A 373 25.33 -18.19 -1.25
C GLY A 373 26.12 -17.73 -0.02
N ALA A 374 25.64 -16.70 0.69
CA ALA A 374 26.40 -16.10 1.79
C ALA A 374 26.47 -17.02 3.03
N LEU A 375 25.34 -17.63 3.41
CA LEU A 375 25.20 -18.40 4.63
C LEU A 375 26.17 -19.61 4.70
N PRO A 376 26.30 -20.47 3.66
CA PRO A 376 27.27 -21.57 3.68
C PRO A 376 28.73 -21.11 3.82
N LEU A 377 29.08 -19.96 3.24
CA LEU A 377 30.42 -19.38 3.35
C LEU A 377 30.69 -18.86 4.77
N LEU A 378 29.70 -18.23 5.40
CA LEU A 378 29.81 -17.78 6.80
C LEU A 378 30.00 -18.96 7.76
N GLU A 379 29.24 -20.04 7.56
CA GLU A 379 29.36 -21.25 8.37
C GLU A 379 30.73 -21.91 8.22
N THR A 380 31.29 -21.91 7.02
CA THR A 380 32.66 -22.42 6.76
C THR A 380 33.73 -21.57 7.47
N GLU A 381 33.54 -20.25 7.59
CA GLU A 381 34.44 -19.37 8.34
C GLU A 381 34.17 -19.33 9.85
N GLY A 382 33.16 -20.06 10.35
CA GLY A 382 32.77 -20.03 11.76
C GLY A 382 32.18 -18.69 12.21
N ILE A 383 31.62 -17.91 11.28
CA ILE A 383 31.00 -16.62 11.54
C ILE A 383 29.49 -16.83 11.74
N ASP A 384 28.94 -16.34 12.86
CA ASP A 384 27.55 -16.65 13.24
C ASP A 384 26.72 -15.44 13.67
N PHE A 385 25.59 -15.24 12.98
CA PHE A 385 24.73 -14.06 13.12
C PHE A 385 23.28 -14.45 13.42
N ASP A 386 22.60 -13.62 14.21
CA ASP A 386 21.14 -13.59 14.18
C ASP A 386 20.69 -12.93 12.87
N VAL A 387 19.80 -13.59 12.12
CA VAL A 387 19.28 -13.08 10.84
C VAL A 387 17.82 -12.74 11.02
N TYR A 388 17.45 -11.52 10.67
CA TYR A 388 16.08 -11.01 10.70
C TYR A 388 15.61 -10.70 9.28
N TYR A 389 14.32 -10.89 9.04
CA TYR A 389 13.70 -10.57 7.76
C TYR A 389 12.58 -9.55 7.95
N ILE A 390 12.53 -8.55 7.06
CA ILE A 390 11.45 -7.57 6.97
C ILE A 390 10.50 -8.01 5.87
N ALA A 391 9.40 -8.66 6.26
CA ALA A 391 8.31 -9.01 5.36
C ALA A 391 7.22 -7.92 5.29
N SER A 392 7.05 -7.12 6.35
CA SER A 392 6.18 -5.95 6.39
C SER A 392 6.47 -5.11 7.63
N ALA A 393 6.83 -3.84 7.45
CA ALA A 393 6.99 -2.91 8.56
C ALA A 393 5.64 -2.65 9.26
N GLU A 394 4.55 -2.55 8.49
CA GLU A 394 3.24 -2.20 9.02
C GLU A 394 2.58 -3.34 9.79
N LEU A 395 2.78 -4.61 9.39
CA LEU A 395 2.33 -5.75 10.20
C LEU A 395 3.10 -5.83 11.52
N PHE A 396 4.39 -5.51 11.51
CA PHE A 396 5.19 -5.46 12.73
C PHE A 396 4.71 -4.35 13.66
N ASP A 397 4.39 -3.17 13.10
CA ASP A 397 3.90 -2.04 13.88
C ASP A 397 2.51 -2.25 14.48
N ALA A 398 1.73 -3.19 13.94
CA ALA A 398 0.44 -3.59 14.50
C ALA A 398 0.56 -4.52 15.72
N LEU A 399 1.76 -5.05 16.03
CA LEU A 399 1.97 -5.89 17.20
C LEU A 399 2.05 -5.06 18.50
N PRO A 400 1.71 -5.66 19.66
CA PRO A 400 2.00 -5.06 20.95
C PRO A 400 3.49 -4.71 21.10
N GLU A 401 3.79 -3.63 21.83
CA GLU A 401 5.15 -3.12 21.99
C GLU A 401 6.09 -4.16 22.61
N GLU A 402 5.58 -4.95 23.56
CA GLU A 402 6.32 -6.02 24.22
C GLU A 402 6.71 -7.13 23.23
N GLU A 403 5.82 -7.44 22.27
CA GLU A 403 6.10 -8.43 21.23
C GLU A 403 7.12 -7.88 20.22
N ARG A 404 7.00 -6.61 19.82
CA ARG A 404 8.01 -5.94 18.98
C ARG A 404 9.38 -5.94 19.63
N SER A 405 9.47 -5.52 20.88
CA SER A 405 10.70 -5.47 21.67
C SER A 405 11.32 -6.85 21.88
N ARG A 406 10.49 -7.91 22.00
CA ARG A 406 10.97 -9.30 22.10
C ARG A 406 11.53 -9.81 20.77
N ILE A 407 10.91 -9.45 19.65
CA ILE A 407 11.34 -9.89 18.32
C ILE A 407 12.60 -9.13 17.89
N PHE A 408 12.58 -7.80 17.95
CA PHE A 408 13.66 -6.95 17.43
C PHE A 408 14.01 -5.84 18.45
N PRO A 409 14.75 -6.18 19.52
CA PRO A 409 15.13 -5.21 20.55
C PRO A 409 16.14 -4.17 20.01
N GLU A 410 16.18 -2.99 20.62
CA GLU A 410 17.08 -1.90 20.22
C GLU A 410 18.57 -2.33 20.20
N ALA A 411 18.98 -3.22 21.11
CA ALA A 411 20.34 -3.75 21.15
C ALA A 411 20.73 -4.49 19.86
N VAL A 412 19.78 -5.16 19.21
CA VAL A 412 19.97 -5.77 17.89
C VAL A 412 20.13 -4.69 16.83
N ALA A 413 19.24 -3.68 16.82
CA ALA A 413 19.28 -2.59 15.84
C ALA A 413 20.62 -1.82 15.83
N ARG A 414 21.28 -1.68 16.99
CA ARG A 414 22.59 -1.02 17.12
C ARG A 414 23.75 -1.86 16.59
N ARG A 415 23.59 -3.18 16.51
CA ARG A 415 24.62 -4.16 16.08
C ARG A 415 24.26 -4.82 14.75
N ALA A 416 23.31 -4.25 14.02
CA ALA A 416 22.82 -4.79 12.77
C ALA A 416 23.52 -4.18 11.57
N ILE A 417 23.65 -4.98 10.51
CA ILE A 417 23.87 -4.52 9.13
C ILE A 417 22.66 -4.89 8.28
N GLY A 418 22.30 -4.01 7.35
CA GLY A 418 21.19 -4.25 6.42
C GLY A 418 21.67 -4.84 5.09
N ILE A 419 20.82 -5.63 4.46
CA ILE A 419 20.95 -6.05 3.05
C ILE A 419 19.57 -5.94 2.43
N THR A 420 19.39 -5.00 1.49
CA THR A 420 18.09 -4.73 0.88
C THR A 420 18.17 -4.77 -0.64
N GLY A 421 17.14 -5.33 -1.28
CA GLY A 421 16.89 -5.16 -2.72
C GLY A 421 16.20 -3.85 -3.06
N PHE A 422 15.82 -3.06 -2.04
CA PHE A 422 15.19 -1.73 -2.15
C PHE A 422 16.20 -0.63 -1.76
N THR A 423 15.74 0.56 -1.37
CA THR A 423 16.62 1.68 -1.03
C THR A 423 17.08 1.65 0.43
N LEU A 424 18.25 2.25 0.71
CA LEU A 424 18.80 2.37 2.06
C LEU A 424 17.81 2.96 3.10
N PRO A 425 16.95 3.96 2.78
CA PRO A 425 15.94 4.46 3.71
C PRO A 425 15.00 3.41 4.29
N THR A 426 14.69 2.31 3.57
CA THR A 426 13.85 1.23 4.11
C THR A 426 14.52 0.48 5.28
N MET A 427 15.83 0.72 5.48
CA MET A 427 16.66 0.11 6.53
C MET A 427 16.89 1.02 7.74
N TYR A 428 16.61 2.33 7.67
CA TYR A 428 17.05 3.29 8.69
C TYR A 428 16.50 3.06 10.11
N ARG A 429 15.29 2.54 10.24
CA ARG A 429 14.71 2.20 11.55
C ARG A 429 15.29 0.92 12.15
N TRP A 430 15.75 0.01 11.29
CA TRP A 430 16.27 -1.31 11.68
C TRP A 430 17.77 -1.27 11.96
N ILE A 431 18.48 -0.35 11.30
CA ILE A 431 19.93 -0.16 11.42
C ILE A 431 20.20 1.19 12.07
N ARG A 432 20.53 1.18 13.35
CA ARG A 432 20.63 2.38 14.21
C ARG A 432 22.05 2.78 14.59
N SER A 433 23.06 2.21 13.96
CA SER A 433 24.46 2.63 14.09
C SER A 433 24.99 3.20 12.77
N ASP A 434 25.82 4.24 12.85
CA ASP A 434 26.44 4.85 11.65
C ASP A 434 27.28 3.84 10.88
N ARG A 435 28.03 3.02 11.61
CA ARG A 435 28.79 1.90 11.06
C ARG A 435 27.89 0.89 10.34
N GLY A 436 26.76 0.50 10.96
CA GLY A 436 25.80 -0.41 10.36
C GLY A 436 25.21 0.15 9.07
N ARG A 437 24.88 1.44 9.05
CA ARG A 437 24.35 2.13 7.86
C ARG A 437 25.38 2.24 6.75
N ALA A 438 26.63 2.57 7.06
CA ALA A 438 27.72 2.67 6.08
C ALA A 438 28.06 1.31 5.43
N LEU A 439 27.91 0.22 6.19
CA LEU A 439 28.16 -1.15 5.72
C LEU A 439 26.92 -1.84 5.13
N THR A 440 25.73 -1.22 5.23
CA THR A 440 24.49 -1.76 4.67
C THR A 440 24.57 -1.86 3.14
N LEU A 441 24.16 -3.00 2.60
CA LEU A 441 24.15 -3.25 1.17
C LEU A 441 22.80 -2.86 0.57
N HIS A 442 22.84 -2.10 -0.52
CA HIS A 442 21.66 -1.65 -1.26
C HIS A 442 22.04 -1.33 -2.71
N PRO A 443 21.09 -1.30 -3.66
CA PRO A 443 21.35 -1.17 -5.09
C PRO A 443 22.15 0.09 -5.47
N PHE A 444 21.85 1.22 -4.83
CA PHE A 444 22.50 2.51 -5.12
C PHE A 444 23.79 2.79 -4.35
N ARG A 445 24.41 1.78 -3.72
CA ARG A 445 25.62 1.98 -2.89
C ARG A 445 26.79 2.58 -3.68
N ARG A 446 26.84 2.33 -4.99
CA ARG A 446 27.85 2.86 -5.92
C ARG A 446 27.45 4.18 -6.60
N GLY A 447 26.35 4.82 -6.16
CA GLY A 447 25.94 6.15 -6.61
C GLY A 447 25.39 6.24 -8.04
N HIS A 448 24.97 5.12 -8.65
CA HIS A 448 24.37 5.09 -9.99
C HIS A 448 23.22 4.08 -10.10
N TYR A 449 22.41 4.20 -11.15
CA TYR A 449 21.43 3.18 -11.54
C TYR A 449 22.15 1.98 -12.16
N LEU A 450 21.68 0.77 -11.86
CA LEU A 450 22.26 -0.47 -12.34
C LEU A 450 21.99 -0.69 -13.84
N GLY A 451 22.76 -1.58 -14.45
CA GLY A 451 22.61 -1.98 -15.85
C GLY A 451 21.38 -2.82 -16.16
N SER A 452 21.26 -3.16 -17.44
CA SER A 452 20.33 -4.16 -17.96
C SER A 452 21.12 -5.44 -18.24
N GLY A 453 20.64 -6.57 -17.72
CA GLY A 453 21.27 -7.86 -17.91
C GLY A 453 20.60 -8.96 -17.11
N PRO A 454 21.11 -10.19 -17.17
CA PRO A 454 20.58 -11.30 -16.40
C PRO A 454 20.49 -10.95 -14.90
N ALA A 455 19.41 -11.38 -14.25
CA ALA A 455 19.09 -11.00 -12.87
C ALA A 455 20.24 -11.24 -11.87
N GLU A 456 20.98 -12.33 -12.05
CA GLU A 456 22.16 -12.66 -11.25
C GLU A 456 23.31 -11.68 -11.47
N GLN A 457 23.54 -11.23 -12.71
CA GLN A 457 24.58 -10.25 -13.02
C GLN A 457 24.23 -8.86 -12.47
N VAL A 458 22.94 -8.50 -12.46
CA VAL A 458 22.48 -7.26 -11.82
C VAL A 458 22.71 -7.29 -10.31
N LEU A 459 22.53 -8.45 -9.66
CA LEU A 459 22.88 -8.61 -8.23
C LEU A 459 24.39 -8.53 -8.00
N VAL A 460 25.22 -9.10 -8.87
CA VAL A 460 26.70 -8.97 -8.82
C VAL A 460 27.11 -7.50 -8.97
N GLU A 461 26.57 -6.80 -9.97
CA GLU A 461 26.82 -5.37 -10.21
C GLU A 461 26.47 -4.52 -8.98
N ALA A 462 25.32 -4.81 -8.36
CA ALA A 462 24.88 -4.15 -7.13
C ALA A 462 25.73 -4.49 -5.89
N GLY A 463 26.54 -5.56 -5.96
CA GLY A 463 27.23 -6.12 -4.79
C GLY A 463 26.25 -6.77 -3.80
N LEU A 464 25.15 -7.32 -4.30
CA LEU A 464 24.07 -7.99 -3.55
C LEU A 464 24.02 -9.51 -3.80
N ASP A 465 24.96 -10.07 -4.57
CA ASP A 465 25.16 -11.51 -4.68
C ASP A 465 25.68 -12.13 -3.36
N GLY A 466 25.60 -13.47 -3.26
CA GLY A 466 25.97 -14.17 -2.03
C GLY A 466 27.41 -13.92 -1.59
N GLU A 467 28.36 -13.85 -2.53
CA GLU A 467 29.76 -13.58 -2.21
C GLU A 467 29.98 -12.15 -1.67
N SER A 468 29.34 -11.14 -2.26
CA SER A 468 29.47 -9.75 -1.81
C SER A 468 28.82 -9.56 -0.45
N GLN A 469 27.68 -10.22 -0.21
CA GLN A 469 27.05 -10.25 1.11
C GLN A 469 27.98 -10.88 2.14
N PHE A 470 28.57 -12.04 1.85
CA PHE A 470 29.56 -12.70 2.70
C PHE A 470 30.76 -11.77 3.00
N ARG A 471 31.35 -11.16 1.97
CA ARG A 471 32.49 -10.22 2.13
C ARG A 471 32.14 -9.05 3.06
N ALA A 472 30.94 -8.47 2.92
CA ALA A 472 30.49 -7.37 3.77
C ALA A 472 30.30 -7.80 5.22
N ILE A 473 29.67 -8.95 5.46
CA ILE A 473 29.47 -9.51 6.80
C ILE A 473 30.82 -9.85 7.46
N ARG A 474 31.76 -10.41 6.69
CA ARG A 474 33.12 -10.70 7.16
C ARG A 474 33.87 -9.43 7.56
N SER A 475 33.77 -8.35 6.78
CA SER A 475 34.34 -7.03 7.12
C SER A 475 33.72 -6.46 8.40
N TRP A 476 32.41 -6.60 8.59
CA TRP A 476 31.74 -6.23 9.83
C TRP A 476 32.32 -6.93 11.07
N VAL A 477 32.64 -8.23 10.97
CA VAL A 477 33.26 -8.94 12.12
C VAL A 477 34.67 -8.41 12.38
N ARG A 478 35.50 -8.29 11.35
CA ARG A 478 36.92 -7.89 11.47
C ARG A 478 37.10 -6.49 12.04
N GLU A 479 36.35 -5.52 11.53
CA GLU A 479 36.42 -4.12 11.97
C GLU A 479 35.70 -3.87 13.30
N GLY A 480 34.96 -4.86 13.82
CA GLY A 480 34.31 -4.78 15.14
C GLY A 480 35.12 -5.42 16.26
N ALA A 481 36.18 -6.14 15.93
CA ALA A 481 37.12 -6.73 16.87
C ALA A 481 38.30 -5.79 17.23
N THR A 482 38.46 -4.71 16.46
CA THR A 482 39.33 -3.55 16.71
C THR A 482 38.55 -2.45 17.38
#